data_AF-A0A7S4SXT7-F1
#
_entry.id   AF-A0A7S4SXT7-F1
#
_cell.length_a   1.000
_cell.length_b   1.000
_cell.length_c   1.000
_cell.angle_alpha   90.00
_cell.angle_beta   90.00
_cell.angle_gamma   90.00
#
_symmetry.space_group_name_H-M   'P 1'
#
loop_
_entity.id
_entity.type
_entity.pdbx_description
1 polymer ?
#
loop_
_entity_poly.entity_id
_entity_poly.type
_entity_poly.pdbx_seq_one_letter_code
_entity_poly.pdbx_strand_id
1 'polypeptide(L)'
;AHCALRRWEAVPAGVSREQQKRITELRQQLSNANGALNGEANRLAKRQGIKDADKFLAEDHRAWDELTDREQAEDPLSGLLLGPFEHQGKFGTPTSYHFDLERHEFIWQIGERQRVLTLDEAADLVQVAEGNVRQVLSSGPGHTSSDGATTEASIVATSSDEDTLARRGRSMARRSSTAQLMSKAAVSQTEHPFVPARLPWKVVLGSSRAVQVAWLLMAAMLLAEVIKPDFKWDRQVLIVEEKEEGHGGGAEPHEGGNEGG
;
A
#
# COMPACT_ATOMS: atom_id res chain seq x y z
N ALA A 1 6.93 -7.22 -7.45
CA ALA A 1 7.69 -7.42 -6.20
C ALA A 1 7.87 -6.11 -5.46
N HIS A 2 8.62 -5.13 -6.00
CA HIS A 2 8.82 -3.81 -5.36
C HIS A 2 7.54 -3.10 -4.94
N CYS A 3 6.54 -2.97 -5.82
CA CYS A 3 5.26 -2.35 -5.49
C CYS A 3 4.58 -3.01 -4.28
N ALA A 4 4.59 -4.35 -4.22
CA ALA A 4 3.98 -5.10 -3.12
C ALA A 4 4.67 -4.80 -1.79
N LEU A 5 6.01 -4.85 -1.74
CA LEU A 5 6.77 -4.56 -0.52
C LEU A 5 6.62 -3.11 -0.08
N ARG A 6 6.68 -2.17 -1.03
CA ARG A 6 6.48 -0.74 -0.74
C ARG A 6 5.12 -0.46 -0.10
N ARG A 7 4.05 -1.10 -0.60
CA ARG A 7 2.70 -0.97 -0.02
C ARG A 7 2.63 -1.55 1.40
N TRP A 8 3.26 -2.71 1.64
CA TRP A 8 3.35 -3.31 2.98
C TRP A 8 4.13 -2.46 3.99
N GLU A 9 5.14 -1.72 3.54
CA GLU A 9 5.94 -0.81 4.38
C GLU A 9 5.21 0.49 4.72
N ALA A 10 4.27 0.91 3.88
CA ALA A 10 3.49 2.13 4.06
C ALA A 10 2.39 2.00 5.13
N VAL A 11 2.22 0.82 5.72
CA VAL A 11 1.19 0.56 6.74
C VAL A 11 1.59 1.24 8.06
N PRO A 12 0.82 2.24 8.56
CA PRO A 12 1.29 3.19 9.58
C PRO A 12 1.42 2.60 11.00
N ALA A 13 0.58 1.64 11.37
CA ALA A 13 0.69 0.85 12.62
C ALA A 13 -0.31 -0.30 12.57
N GLY A 14 0.14 -1.53 12.73
CA GLY A 14 -0.71 -2.72 12.68
C GLY A 14 0.04 -3.99 12.27
N VAL A 15 1.20 -3.81 11.65
CA VAL A 15 2.13 -4.89 11.30
C VAL A 15 2.71 -5.50 12.58
N SER A 16 2.58 -6.81 12.74
CA SER A 16 3.21 -7.52 13.86
C SER A 16 4.74 -7.48 13.72
N ARG A 17 5.49 -7.69 14.82
CA ARG A 17 6.96 -7.76 14.75
C ARG A 17 7.44 -8.87 13.81
N GLU A 18 6.69 -9.97 13.74
CA GLU A 18 6.98 -11.09 12.85
C GLU A 18 6.76 -10.70 11.40
N GLN A 19 5.65 -10.03 11.09
CA GLN A 19 5.38 -9.49 9.75
C GLN A 19 6.44 -8.45 9.34
N GLN A 20 6.86 -7.56 10.25
CA GLN A 20 7.91 -6.57 9.95
C GLN A 20 9.26 -7.23 9.68
N LYS A 21 9.61 -8.26 10.46
CA LYS A 21 10.81 -9.06 10.22
C LYS A 21 10.73 -9.72 8.84
N ARG A 22 9.58 -10.29 8.50
CA ARG A 22 9.36 -10.94 7.21
C ARG A 22 9.43 -9.96 6.03
N ILE A 23 8.86 -8.76 6.15
CA ILE A 23 8.99 -7.70 5.14
C ILE A 23 10.47 -7.34 4.93
N THR A 24 11.23 -7.17 6.02
CA THR A 24 12.67 -6.89 5.95
C THR A 24 13.44 -8.01 5.23
N GLU A 25 13.15 -9.27 5.54
CA GLU A 25 13.75 -10.43 4.88
C GLU A 25 13.46 -10.44 3.37
N LEU A 26 12.19 -10.19 2.98
CA LEU A 26 11.78 -10.13 1.58
C LEU A 26 12.43 -8.97 0.83
N ARG A 27 12.59 -7.81 1.49
CA ARG A 27 13.31 -6.67 0.91
C ARG A 27 14.78 -6.99 0.68
N GLN A 28 15.42 -7.66 1.64
CA GLN A 28 16.81 -8.09 1.50
C GLN A 28 16.98 -9.10 0.35
N GLN A 29 16.07 -10.06 0.23
CA GLN A 29 16.03 -11.02 -0.87
C GLN A 29 15.93 -10.33 -2.23
N LEU A 30 14.96 -9.42 -2.38
CA LEU A 30 14.76 -8.67 -3.61
C LEU A 30 15.97 -7.78 -3.95
N SER A 31 16.57 -7.12 -2.95
CA SER A 31 17.77 -6.30 -3.14
C SER A 31 18.98 -7.14 -3.57
N ASN A 32 19.17 -8.33 -2.97
CA ASN A 32 20.24 -9.25 -3.39
C ASN A 32 20.06 -9.71 -4.85
N ALA A 33 18.83 -10.01 -5.25
CA ALA A 33 18.51 -10.42 -6.61
C ALA A 33 18.74 -9.29 -7.62
N ASN A 34 18.31 -8.08 -7.31
CA ASN A 34 18.57 -6.92 -8.16
C ASN A 34 20.07 -6.60 -8.22
N GLY A 35 20.80 -6.69 -7.12
CA GLY A 35 22.25 -6.52 -7.10
C GLY A 35 22.98 -7.51 -8.02
N ALA A 36 22.55 -8.77 -8.02
CA ALA A 36 23.08 -9.78 -8.95
C ALA A 36 22.74 -9.46 -10.41
N LEU A 37 21.50 -9.06 -10.70
CA LEU A 37 21.06 -8.66 -12.04
C LEU A 37 21.83 -7.43 -12.54
N ASN A 38 21.94 -6.40 -11.71
CA ASN A 38 22.63 -5.16 -12.02
C ASN A 38 24.12 -5.38 -12.23
N GLY A 39 24.75 -6.25 -11.43
CA GLY A 39 26.14 -6.66 -11.63
C GLY A 39 26.38 -7.29 -13.00
N GLU A 40 25.49 -8.18 -13.44
CA GLU A 40 25.59 -8.82 -14.76
C GLU A 40 25.26 -7.85 -15.90
N ALA A 41 24.21 -7.04 -15.75
CA ALA A 41 23.86 -6.02 -16.73
C ALA A 41 25.00 -5.00 -16.92
N ASN A 42 25.65 -4.57 -15.84
CA ASN A 42 26.84 -3.73 -15.90
C ASN A 42 28.03 -4.41 -16.58
N ARG A 43 28.23 -5.72 -16.33
CA ARG A 43 29.27 -6.50 -17.01
C ARG A 43 29.04 -6.52 -18.53
N LEU A 44 27.79 -6.73 -18.95
CA LEU A 44 27.42 -6.74 -20.37
C LEU A 44 27.53 -5.35 -21.00
N ALA A 45 27.05 -4.30 -20.33
CA ALA A 45 27.15 -2.93 -20.80
C ALA A 45 28.61 -2.49 -21.00
N LYS A 46 29.51 -2.84 -20.06
CA LYS A 46 30.95 -2.59 -20.19
C LYS A 46 31.55 -3.29 -21.40
N ARG A 47 31.15 -4.54 -21.68
CA ARG A 47 31.60 -5.27 -22.88
C ARG A 47 31.13 -4.61 -24.18
N GLN A 48 29.96 -3.98 -24.14
CA GLN A 48 29.39 -3.27 -25.29
C GLN A 48 29.87 -1.82 -25.41
N GLY A 49 30.68 -1.33 -24.46
CA GLY A 49 31.15 0.06 -24.44
C GLY A 49 30.07 1.08 -24.08
N ILE A 50 28.93 0.64 -23.53
CA ILE A 50 27.85 1.53 -23.07
C ILE A 50 28.30 2.18 -21.76
N LYS A 51 28.43 3.51 -21.78
CA LYS A 51 28.69 4.32 -20.58
C LYS A 51 27.36 4.58 -19.86
N ASP A 52 27.40 4.75 -18.54
CA ASP A 52 26.25 5.09 -17.69
C ASP A 52 25.15 4.02 -17.53
N ALA A 53 25.46 2.74 -17.73
CA ALA A 53 24.50 1.66 -17.49
C ALA A 53 23.92 1.66 -16.06
N ASP A 54 24.70 2.10 -15.08
CA ASP A 54 24.29 2.20 -13.68
C ASP A 54 23.03 3.07 -13.47
N LYS A 55 22.82 4.10 -14.30
CA LYS A 55 21.68 5.02 -14.15
C LYS A 55 20.36 4.38 -14.57
N PHE A 56 20.39 3.49 -15.56
CA PHE A 56 19.19 2.80 -16.06
C PHE A 56 18.77 1.64 -15.16
N LEU A 57 19.68 1.18 -14.30
CA LEU A 57 19.51 0.03 -13.42
C LEU A 57 19.28 0.44 -11.96
N ALA A 58 19.15 1.75 -11.71
CA ALA A 58 18.92 2.27 -10.37
C ALA A 58 17.61 1.72 -9.81
N GLU A 59 17.70 1.08 -8.65
CA GLU A 59 16.54 0.57 -7.94
C GLU A 59 15.71 1.72 -7.36
N ASP A 60 14.40 1.71 -7.60
CA ASP A 60 13.49 2.70 -7.04
C ASP A 60 13.14 2.36 -5.58
N HIS A 61 13.99 2.86 -4.67
CA HIS A 61 13.83 2.67 -3.22
C HIS A 61 12.87 3.66 -2.56
N ARG A 62 12.21 4.54 -3.32
CA ARG A 62 11.31 5.55 -2.76
C ARG A 62 10.20 4.91 -1.93
N ALA A 63 9.88 5.56 -0.82
CA ALA A 63 8.74 5.18 0.02
C ALA A 63 7.42 5.45 -0.73
N TRP A 64 6.32 4.83 -0.27
CA TRP A 64 5.00 5.04 -0.89
C TRP A 64 4.60 6.52 -0.93
N ASP A 65 4.80 7.23 0.18
CA ASP A 65 4.45 8.65 0.34
C ASP A 65 5.34 9.59 -0.50
N GLU A 66 6.44 9.09 -1.06
CA GLU A 66 7.33 9.84 -1.96
C GLU A 66 6.94 9.68 -3.44
N LEU A 67 6.02 8.77 -3.76
CA LEU A 67 5.49 8.61 -5.11
C LEU A 67 4.46 9.69 -5.40
N THR A 68 4.47 10.18 -6.64
CA THR A 68 3.42 11.09 -7.13
C THR A 68 2.07 10.37 -7.21
N ASP A 69 0.96 11.12 -7.08
CA ASP A 69 -0.40 10.56 -7.19
C ASP A 69 -0.60 9.75 -8.48
N ARG A 70 0.03 10.19 -9.57
CA ARG A 70 0.00 9.47 -10.84
C ARG A 70 0.73 8.13 -10.76
N GLU A 71 1.91 8.09 -10.18
CA GLU A 71 2.67 6.83 -10.00
C GLU A 71 1.91 5.87 -9.07
N GLN A 72 1.26 6.38 -8.02
CA GLN A 72 0.43 5.58 -7.13
C GLN A 72 -0.79 5.00 -7.87
N ALA A 73 -1.43 5.77 -8.75
CA ALA A 73 -2.55 5.33 -9.57
C ALA A 73 -2.15 4.32 -10.66
N GLU A 74 -0.92 4.41 -11.18
CA GLU A 74 -0.36 3.46 -12.15
C GLU A 74 0.17 2.16 -11.49
N ASP A 75 0.12 2.06 -10.15
CA ASP A 75 0.54 0.86 -9.43
C ASP A 75 -0.39 -0.34 -9.80
N PRO A 76 0.17 -1.48 -10.27
CA PRO A 76 -0.62 -2.65 -10.65
C PRO A 76 -1.36 -3.33 -9.49
N LEU A 77 -1.00 -2.99 -8.25
CA LEU A 77 -1.61 -3.48 -7.01
C LEU A 77 -2.48 -2.41 -6.35
N SER A 78 -2.79 -1.31 -7.05
CA SER A 78 -3.72 -0.29 -6.58
C SER A 78 -5.11 -0.87 -6.29
N GLY A 79 -5.74 -0.34 -5.24
CA GLY A 79 -7.06 -0.77 -4.77
C GLY A 79 -7.11 -2.14 -4.09
N LEU A 80 -5.96 -2.79 -3.87
CA LEU A 80 -5.87 -4.00 -3.06
C LEU A 80 -5.76 -3.64 -1.58
N LEU A 81 -6.51 -4.36 -0.74
CA LEU A 81 -6.38 -4.28 0.72
C LEU A 81 -5.12 -5.00 1.18
N LEU A 82 -4.48 -4.53 2.22
CA LEU A 82 -3.33 -5.18 2.85
C LEU A 82 -3.78 -5.97 4.06
N GLY A 83 -3.22 -7.16 4.28
CA GLY A 83 -3.54 -8.00 5.43
C GLY A 83 -3.55 -9.50 5.10
N PRO A 84 -4.10 -10.35 5.98
CA PRO A 84 -4.74 -9.99 7.25
C PRO A 84 -3.72 -9.51 8.30
N PHE A 85 -4.17 -8.61 9.17
CA PHE A 85 -3.49 -8.26 10.40
C PHE A 85 -4.23 -8.89 11.57
N GLU A 86 -3.49 -9.49 12.50
CA GLU A 86 -4.07 -10.13 13.67
C GLU A 86 -4.15 -9.14 14.85
N HIS A 87 -5.32 -9.05 15.46
CA HIS A 87 -5.53 -8.33 16.71
C HIS A 87 -6.14 -9.27 17.75
N GLN A 88 -5.62 -9.24 18.97
CA GLN A 88 -6.26 -9.91 20.10
C GLN A 88 -7.45 -9.07 20.55
N GLY A 89 -8.67 -9.56 20.26
CA GLY A 89 -9.90 -8.93 20.72
C GLY A 89 -10.05 -8.95 22.24
N LYS A 90 -11.05 -8.22 22.76
CA LYS A 90 -11.33 -8.06 24.20
C LYS A 90 -11.57 -9.38 24.97
N PHE A 91 -11.80 -10.49 24.26
CA PHE A 91 -12.05 -11.81 24.82
C PHE A 91 -11.03 -12.87 24.34
N GLY A 92 -9.88 -12.44 23.83
CA GLY A 92 -8.86 -13.35 23.30
C GLY A 92 -9.24 -14.02 21.97
N THR A 93 -10.40 -13.69 21.41
CA THR A 93 -10.77 -14.11 20.06
C THR A 93 -9.88 -13.40 19.05
N PRO A 94 -9.15 -14.12 18.18
CA PRO A 94 -8.37 -13.50 17.13
C PRO A 94 -9.35 -12.84 16.16
N THR A 95 -9.26 -11.51 16.06
CA THR A 95 -9.98 -10.73 15.06
C THR A 95 -8.97 -10.29 14.02
N SER A 96 -9.22 -10.62 12.76
CA SER A 96 -8.43 -10.13 11.65
C SER A 96 -9.03 -8.83 11.10
N TYR A 97 -8.16 -7.94 10.67
CA TYR A 97 -8.53 -6.72 9.96
C TYR A 97 -7.59 -6.50 8.77
N HIS A 98 -7.99 -5.62 7.88
CA HIS A 98 -7.27 -5.27 6.66
C HIS A 98 -7.07 -3.76 6.62
N PHE A 99 -6.14 -3.31 5.79
CA PHE A 99 -5.83 -1.89 5.63
C PHE A 99 -5.98 -1.48 4.17
N ASP A 100 -6.81 -0.49 3.92
CA ASP A 100 -6.92 0.20 2.63
C ASP A 100 -5.88 1.31 2.61
N LEU A 101 -4.86 1.14 1.77
CA LEU A 101 -3.72 2.07 1.72
C LEU A 101 -4.13 3.40 1.10
N GLU A 102 -4.96 3.37 0.07
CA GLU A 102 -5.44 4.53 -0.67
C GLU A 102 -6.35 5.42 0.19
N ARG A 103 -7.19 4.80 1.03
CA ARG A 103 -8.10 5.53 1.93
C ARG A 103 -7.50 5.80 3.31
N HIS A 104 -6.38 5.16 3.64
CA HIS A 104 -5.80 5.12 4.98
C HIS A 104 -6.80 4.64 6.05
N GLU A 105 -7.59 3.61 5.73
CA GLU A 105 -8.68 3.11 6.58
C GLU A 105 -8.51 1.63 6.94
N PHE A 106 -8.96 1.26 8.15
CA PHE A 106 -9.00 -0.14 8.60
C PHE A 106 -10.35 -0.78 8.27
N ILE A 107 -10.30 -1.92 7.57
CA ILE A 107 -11.48 -2.67 7.12
C ILE A 107 -11.56 -4.01 7.84
N TRP A 108 -12.64 -4.21 8.60
CA TRP A 108 -12.89 -5.43 9.37
C TRP A 108 -13.68 -6.48 8.60
N GLN A 109 -14.40 -6.08 7.56
CA GLN A 109 -15.23 -6.95 6.73
C GLN A 109 -14.85 -6.72 5.28
N ILE A 110 -14.28 -7.74 4.64
CA ILE A 110 -13.91 -7.67 3.22
C ILE A 110 -15.19 -7.87 2.40
N GLY A 111 -15.49 -6.94 1.49
CA GLY A 111 -16.57 -7.14 0.53
C GLY A 111 -16.25 -8.26 -0.47
N GLU A 112 -17.26 -8.93 -1.02
CA GLU A 112 -17.06 -10.09 -1.93
C GLU A 112 -16.15 -9.82 -3.15
N ARG A 113 -16.02 -8.56 -3.54
CA ARG A 113 -15.21 -8.13 -4.70
C ARG A 113 -13.87 -7.53 -4.33
N GLN A 114 -13.60 -7.29 -3.05
CA GLN A 114 -12.33 -6.73 -2.61
C GLN A 114 -11.27 -7.82 -2.60
N ARG A 115 -10.12 -7.51 -3.17
CA ARG A 115 -8.96 -8.39 -3.18
C ARG A 115 -7.99 -7.94 -2.11
N VAL A 116 -7.37 -8.92 -1.47
CA VAL A 116 -6.40 -8.70 -0.38
C VAL A 116 -5.03 -9.14 -0.88
N LEU A 117 -4.07 -8.24 -0.83
CA LEU A 117 -2.65 -8.53 -1.02
C LEU A 117 -2.09 -9.04 0.31
N THR A 118 -1.89 -10.36 0.38
CA THR A 118 -1.30 -10.99 1.58
C THR A 118 0.22 -10.90 1.60
N LEU A 119 0.82 -11.09 2.77
CA LEU A 119 2.27 -11.10 2.89
C LEU A 119 2.89 -12.32 2.18
N ASP A 120 2.15 -13.43 2.11
CA ASP A 120 2.53 -14.62 1.34
C ASP A 120 2.47 -14.35 -0.17
N GLU A 121 1.45 -13.64 -0.64
CA GLU A 121 1.39 -13.20 -2.06
C GLU A 121 2.56 -12.25 -2.39
N ALA A 122 2.94 -11.35 -1.47
CA ALA A 122 4.12 -10.52 -1.64
C ALA A 122 5.41 -11.38 -1.70
N ALA A 123 5.52 -12.40 -0.86
CA ALA A 123 6.64 -13.34 -0.88
C ALA A 123 6.72 -14.14 -2.19
N ASP A 124 5.59 -14.62 -2.70
CA ASP A 124 5.50 -15.31 -3.99
C ASP A 124 5.95 -14.40 -5.14
N LEU A 125 5.55 -13.12 -5.13
CA LEU A 125 6.00 -12.13 -6.11
C LEU A 125 7.51 -11.89 -6.06
N VAL A 126 8.12 -11.90 -4.87
CA VAL A 126 9.58 -11.81 -4.70
C VAL A 126 10.24 -13.08 -5.24
N GLN A 127 9.73 -14.26 -4.88
CA GLN A 127 10.28 -15.54 -5.35
C GLN A 127 10.22 -15.67 -6.88
N VAL A 128 9.13 -15.22 -7.51
CA VAL A 128 9.02 -15.17 -8.98
C VAL A 128 10.06 -14.22 -9.57
N ALA A 129 10.26 -13.04 -8.97
CA ALA A 129 11.28 -12.10 -9.43
C ALA A 129 12.69 -12.70 -9.32
N GLU A 130 13.03 -13.35 -8.19
CA GLU A 130 14.32 -14.03 -8.02
C GLU A 130 14.52 -15.17 -9.03
N GLY A 131 13.46 -15.96 -9.28
CA GLY A 131 13.48 -17.03 -10.27
C GLY A 131 13.78 -16.52 -11.67
N ASN A 132 13.13 -15.41 -12.05
CA ASN A 132 13.36 -14.75 -13.34
C ASN A 132 14.81 -14.22 -13.43
N VAL A 133 15.32 -13.59 -12.38
CA VAL A 133 16.73 -13.15 -12.32
C VAL A 133 17.67 -14.33 -12.51
N ARG A 134 17.48 -15.42 -11.74
CA ARG A 134 18.31 -16.62 -11.84
C ARG A 134 18.30 -17.22 -13.24
N GLN A 135 17.12 -17.28 -13.88
CA GLN A 135 16.97 -17.79 -15.25
C GLN A 135 17.72 -16.92 -16.27
N VAL A 136 17.64 -15.60 -16.14
CA VAL A 136 18.37 -14.66 -17.01
C VAL A 136 19.89 -14.83 -16.83
N LEU A 137 20.36 -14.92 -15.58
CA LEU A 137 21.77 -15.10 -15.27
C LEU A 137 22.32 -16.44 -15.77
N SER A 138 21.54 -17.53 -15.68
CA SER A 138 21.97 -18.84 -16.17
C SER A 138 22.01 -18.95 -17.70
N SER A 139 21.21 -18.13 -18.40
CA SER A 139 21.10 -18.15 -19.87
C SER A 139 22.14 -17.25 -20.57
N GLY A 140 23.09 -16.69 -19.82
CA GLY A 140 24.06 -15.73 -20.35
C GLY A 140 24.96 -16.31 -21.46
N PRO A 141 25.42 -15.49 -22.43
CA PRO A 141 26.13 -15.94 -23.66
C PRO A 141 27.49 -16.64 -23.45
N GLY A 142 27.91 -16.86 -22.22
CA GLY A 142 29.16 -17.54 -21.86
C GLY A 142 28.98 -18.97 -21.34
N HIS A 143 27.75 -19.43 -21.15
CA HIS A 143 27.44 -20.84 -20.92
C HIS A 143 27.02 -21.50 -22.24
N THR A 144 27.89 -21.42 -23.24
CA THR A 144 27.89 -22.46 -24.28
C THR A 144 28.27 -23.74 -23.57
N SER A 145 27.30 -24.63 -23.40
CA SER A 145 27.50 -26.00 -22.97
C SER A 145 28.68 -26.58 -23.75
N SER A 146 29.85 -26.63 -23.12
CA SER A 146 31.00 -27.38 -23.59
C SER A 146 30.73 -28.86 -23.33
N ASP A 147 29.65 -29.37 -23.94
CA ASP A 147 29.41 -30.80 -24.12
C ASP A 147 30.15 -31.18 -25.41
N GLY A 148 31.40 -31.60 -25.26
CA GLY A 148 32.25 -31.92 -26.40
C GLY A 148 33.71 -32.23 -26.07
N ALA A 149 34.00 -32.96 -25.00
CA ALA A 149 35.26 -33.69 -24.88
C ALA A 149 35.04 -35.00 -24.11
N THR A 150 34.89 -36.06 -24.90
CA THR A 150 34.87 -37.48 -24.53
C THR A 150 36.13 -37.90 -23.75
N THR A 151 35.91 -38.62 -22.64
CA THR A 151 36.66 -39.77 -22.10
C THR A 151 38.15 -39.91 -22.42
N GLU A 152 39.01 -39.92 -21.39
CA GLU A 152 39.72 -41.12 -20.89
C GLU A 152 40.76 -40.77 -19.81
N ALA A 153 40.80 -41.60 -18.75
CA ALA A 153 41.89 -41.81 -17.79
C ALA A 153 42.38 -40.64 -16.92
N SER A 154 41.99 -40.66 -15.64
CA SER A 154 43.00 -40.84 -14.58
C SER A 154 42.37 -41.34 -13.29
N ILE A 155 42.68 -42.60 -13.02
CA ILE A 155 42.46 -43.34 -11.79
C ILE A 155 43.49 -42.83 -10.77
N VAL A 156 43.07 -42.19 -9.68
CA VAL A 156 43.71 -42.38 -8.37
C VAL A 156 42.63 -42.30 -7.29
N ALA A 157 42.41 -43.45 -6.67
CA ALA A 157 41.61 -43.65 -5.48
C ALA A 157 42.25 -43.00 -4.26
N THR A 158 41.45 -42.38 -3.39
CA THR A 158 41.51 -42.66 -1.96
C THR A 158 40.10 -42.59 -1.36
N SER A 159 39.70 -43.77 -0.92
CA SER A 159 38.51 -44.11 -0.14
C SER A 159 38.41 -43.32 1.17
N SER A 160 37.21 -42.85 1.50
CA SER A 160 36.68 -43.06 2.84
C SER A 160 35.17 -43.13 2.76
N ASP A 161 34.68 -44.34 3.02
CA ASP A 161 33.29 -44.70 3.18
C ASP A 161 32.63 -43.85 4.28
N GLU A 162 31.41 -43.38 4.01
CA GLU A 162 30.29 -43.48 4.94
C GLU A 162 28.99 -43.40 4.14
N ASP A 163 28.13 -44.34 4.48
CA ASP A 163 27.15 -44.98 3.63
C ASP A 163 25.75 -44.37 3.86
N THR A 164 24.94 -44.33 2.80
CA THR A 164 23.48 -44.58 2.79
C THR A 164 22.50 -43.60 3.52
N LEU A 165 21.31 -43.24 3.04
CA LEU A 165 20.51 -43.57 1.86
C LEU A 165 19.30 -42.60 1.77
N ALA A 166 18.89 -42.32 0.54
CA ALA A 166 17.51 -42.06 0.09
C ALA A 166 16.75 -40.79 0.54
N ARG A 167 16.74 -39.76 -0.32
CA ARG A 167 15.49 -39.04 -0.64
C ARG A 167 15.46 -38.49 -2.07
N ARG A 168 15.21 -39.42 -2.99
CA ARG A 168 14.99 -39.20 -4.42
C ARG A 168 13.56 -38.73 -4.67
N GLY A 169 13.42 -37.56 -5.31
CA GLY A 169 12.37 -37.27 -6.29
C GLY A 169 11.01 -36.79 -5.78
N ARG A 170 10.70 -35.53 -6.11
CA ARG A 170 9.45 -35.09 -6.76
C ARG A 170 9.58 -33.61 -7.11
N SER A 171 10.13 -33.34 -8.30
CA SER A 171 10.00 -32.04 -8.96
C SER A 171 8.56 -31.92 -9.44
N MET A 172 7.74 -31.20 -8.69
CA MET A 172 6.41 -30.75 -9.13
C MET A 172 6.61 -29.44 -9.89
N ALA A 173 6.45 -29.49 -11.21
CA ALA A 173 6.29 -28.31 -12.04
C ALA A 173 4.99 -27.59 -11.63
N ARG A 174 5.10 -26.66 -10.67
CA ARG A 174 4.07 -25.66 -10.39
C ARG A 174 3.99 -24.72 -11.60
N ARG A 175 3.06 -25.03 -12.52
CA ARG A 175 2.55 -24.05 -13.49
C ARG A 175 1.86 -22.94 -12.70
N SER A 176 2.53 -21.79 -12.56
CA SER A 176 1.98 -20.60 -11.95
C SER A 176 0.90 -20.00 -12.86
N SER A 177 -0.34 -19.99 -12.37
CA SER A 177 -1.49 -19.35 -13.00
C SER A 177 -1.59 -17.86 -12.63
N THR A 178 -0.47 -17.13 -12.69
CA THR A 178 -0.40 -15.71 -12.29
C THR A 178 -0.76 -14.75 -13.43
N ALA A 179 -0.94 -15.23 -14.67
CA ALA A 179 -1.25 -14.40 -15.83
C ALA A 179 -2.72 -13.95 -15.93
N GLN A 180 -3.62 -14.41 -15.04
CA GLN A 180 -5.06 -14.10 -15.11
C GLN A 180 -5.53 -12.94 -14.21
N LEU A 181 -4.64 -12.30 -13.45
CA LEU A 181 -5.02 -11.31 -12.44
C LEU A 181 -5.07 -9.85 -12.93
N MET A 182 -4.81 -9.56 -14.21
CA MET A 182 -4.69 -8.18 -14.70
C MET A 182 -5.83 -7.65 -15.60
N SER A 183 -6.89 -8.42 -15.87
CA SER A 183 -7.89 -8.02 -16.87
C SER A 183 -9.28 -7.63 -16.34
N LYS A 184 -9.47 -7.42 -15.02
CA LYS A 184 -10.81 -7.19 -14.44
C LYS A 184 -10.96 -5.97 -13.51
N ALA A 185 -10.07 -4.99 -13.59
CA ALA A 185 -10.12 -3.78 -12.78
C ALA A 185 -10.76 -2.58 -13.52
N ALA A 186 -11.91 -2.78 -14.17
CA ALA A 186 -12.64 -1.68 -14.78
C ALA A 186 -14.11 -1.69 -14.34
N VAL A 187 -14.47 -0.60 -13.66
CA VAL A 187 -15.83 -0.07 -13.47
C VAL A 187 -16.69 -0.78 -12.43
N SER A 188 -16.87 -0.12 -11.28
CA SER A 188 -18.09 -0.21 -10.45
C SER A 188 -18.05 0.85 -9.34
N GLN A 189 -18.54 2.06 -9.64
CA GLN A 189 -19.00 3.03 -8.64
C GLN A 189 -20.30 2.51 -8.01
N THR A 190 -20.37 2.35 -6.69
CA THR A 190 -21.66 2.38 -5.94
C THR A 190 -21.43 2.64 -4.45
N GLU A 191 -21.90 3.80 -4.03
CA GLU A 191 -22.59 4.16 -2.77
C GLU A 191 -22.29 3.34 -1.51
N HIS A 192 -21.58 3.95 -0.56
CA HIS A 192 -21.32 3.38 0.77
C HIS A 192 -22.09 4.13 1.88
N PRO A 193 -22.52 3.41 2.93
CA PRO A 193 -23.21 3.97 4.09
C PRO A 193 -22.32 4.98 4.82
N PHE A 194 -22.92 6.14 5.16
CA PHE A 194 -22.26 7.29 5.77
C PHE A 194 -21.66 6.93 7.14
N VAL A 195 -20.33 6.84 7.18
CA VAL A 195 -19.56 6.83 8.44
C VAL A 195 -19.04 8.25 8.64
N PRO A 196 -19.38 8.94 9.74
CA PRO A 196 -18.98 10.33 9.93
C PRO A 196 -17.45 10.42 9.98
N ALA A 197 -16.90 11.24 9.08
CA ALA A 197 -15.47 11.48 8.97
C ALA A 197 -14.92 11.93 10.32
N ARG A 198 -13.95 11.18 10.85
CA ARG A 198 -13.24 11.59 12.07
C ARG A 198 -12.28 12.70 11.70
N LEU A 199 -12.55 13.91 12.17
CA LEU A 199 -11.69 15.07 11.92
C LEU A 199 -10.26 14.81 12.42
N PRO A 200 -9.22 15.22 11.67
CA PRO A 200 -7.84 15.08 12.10
C PRO A 200 -7.65 15.75 13.47
N TRP A 201 -6.91 15.09 14.37
CA TRP A 201 -6.69 15.59 15.73
C TRP A 201 -6.19 17.05 15.77
N LYS A 202 -5.41 17.47 14.77
CA LYS A 202 -4.94 18.86 14.60
C LYS A 202 -6.08 19.88 14.46
N VAL A 203 -7.16 19.52 13.76
CA VAL A 203 -8.35 20.38 13.61
C VAL A 203 -9.08 20.53 14.94
N VAL A 204 -9.16 19.43 15.71
CA VAL A 204 -9.76 19.43 17.06
C VAL A 204 -8.93 20.28 18.04
N LEU A 205 -7.59 20.26 17.95
CA LEU A 205 -6.76 21.18 18.73
C LEU A 205 -6.89 22.64 18.28
N GLY A 206 -7.06 22.89 16.98
CA GLY A 206 -7.31 24.22 16.45
C GLY A 206 -8.63 24.81 16.99
N SER A 207 -9.72 24.04 16.91
CA SER A 207 -11.03 24.50 17.37
C SER A 207 -11.09 24.69 18.88
N SER A 208 -10.45 23.81 19.67
CA SER A 208 -10.42 23.96 21.13
C SER A 208 -9.66 25.21 21.57
N ARG A 209 -8.58 25.59 20.88
CA ARG A 209 -7.88 26.86 21.16
C ARG A 209 -8.74 28.09 20.85
N ALA A 210 -9.49 28.07 19.75
CA ALA A 210 -10.41 29.15 19.41
C ALA A 210 -11.49 29.33 20.49
N VAL A 211 -12.06 28.21 20.97
CA VAL A 211 -13.03 28.21 22.07
C VAL A 211 -12.40 28.76 23.36
N GLN A 212 -11.19 28.34 23.71
CA GLN A 212 -10.49 28.85 24.90
C GLN A 212 -10.26 30.37 24.84
N VAL A 213 -9.87 30.91 23.68
CA VAL A 213 -9.70 32.36 23.50
C VAL A 213 -11.03 33.10 23.62
N ALA A 214 -12.11 32.56 23.05
CA ALA A 214 -13.45 33.14 23.18
C ALA A 214 -13.91 33.20 24.65
N TRP A 215 -13.70 32.12 25.42
CA TRP A 215 -14.00 32.08 26.84
C TRP A 215 -13.19 33.09 27.65
N LEU A 216 -11.89 33.22 27.37
CA LEU A 216 -11.03 34.22 28.03
C LEU A 216 -11.50 35.65 27.73
N LEU A 217 -11.87 35.92 26.49
CA LEU A 217 -12.35 37.24 26.07
C LEU A 217 -13.70 37.58 26.73
N MET A 218 -14.62 36.61 26.80
CA MET A 218 -15.88 36.75 27.54
C MET A 218 -15.66 37.01 29.04
N ALA A 219 -14.75 36.27 29.68
CA ALA A 219 -14.41 36.46 31.09
C ALA A 219 -13.82 37.85 31.35
N ALA A 220 -12.94 38.33 30.45
CA ALA A 220 -12.37 39.67 30.54
C ALA A 220 -13.43 40.78 30.41
N MET A 221 -14.40 40.62 29.52
CA MET A 221 -15.51 41.58 29.38
C MET A 221 -16.38 41.64 30.64
N LEU A 222 -16.73 40.49 31.22
CA LEU A 222 -17.50 40.44 32.47
C LEU A 222 -16.71 41.08 33.63
N LEU A 223 -15.40 40.83 33.72
CA LEU A 223 -14.56 41.44 34.74
C LEU A 223 -14.49 42.96 34.57
N ALA A 224 -14.42 43.46 33.34
CA ALA A 224 -14.41 44.89 33.05
C ALA A 224 -15.72 45.58 33.49
N GLU A 225 -16.86 44.92 33.33
CA GLU A 225 -18.18 45.43 33.77
C GLU A 225 -18.25 45.54 35.30
N VAL A 226 -17.68 44.58 36.03
CA VAL A 226 -17.60 44.63 37.50
C VAL A 226 -16.70 45.78 37.98
N ILE A 227 -15.59 46.04 37.29
CA ILE A 227 -14.64 47.09 37.67
C ILE A 227 -15.15 48.49 37.29
N LYS A 228 -15.87 48.62 36.16
CA LYS A 228 -16.40 49.89 35.65
C LYS A 228 -17.85 49.73 35.19
N PRO A 229 -18.84 49.88 36.08
CA PRO A 229 -20.25 49.71 35.75
C PRO A 229 -20.78 50.75 34.75
N ASP A 230 -20.11 51.89 34.60
CA ASP A 230 -20.46 52.91 33.61
C ASP A 230 -19.96 52.59 32.19
N PHE A 231 -19.11 51.57 32.03
CA PHE A 231 -18.58 51.17 30.73
C PHE A 231 -19.60 50.28 30.00
N LYS A 232 -20.53 50.92 29.28
CA LYS A 232 -21.49 50.23 28.42
C LYS A 232 -20.79 49.78 27.13
N TRP A 233 -20.53 48.48 27.01
CA TRP A 233 -20.20 47.87 25.71
C TRP A 233 -21.41 48.04 24.80
N ASP A 234 -21.24 48.80 23.71
CA ASP A 234 -22.28 49.00 22.72
C ASP A 234 -22.51 47.67 21.97
N ARG A 235 -23.44 46.85 22.48
CA ARG A 235 -23.74 45.49 21.99
C ARG A 235 -24.31 45.44 20.56
N GLN A 236 -24.41 46.57 19.88
CA GLN A 236 -25.11 46.70 18.60
C GLN A 236 -24.34 46.17 17.37
N VAL A 237 -23.08 45.73 17.52
CA VAL A 237 -22.26 45.28 16.37
C VAL A 237 -22.36 43.77 16.09
N LEU A 238 -23.11 43.01 16.89
CA LEU A 238 -23.28 41.56 16.73
C LEU A 238 -24.73 41.15 16.43
N ILE A 239 -25.45 41.97 15.68
CA ILE A 239 -26.60 41.47 14.92
C ILE A 239 -26.04 41.15 13.53
N VAL A 240 -25.56 39.91 13.38
CA VAL A 240 -25.35 39.35 12.03
C VAL A 240 -26.74 39.32 11.42
N GLU A 241 -26.99 40.18 10.42
CA GLU A 241 -28.18 40.09 9.57
C GLU A 241 -28.22 38.66 8.99
N GLU A 242 -28.98 37.76 9.61
CA GLU A 242 -29.48 36.56 8.96
C GLU A 242 -30.44 37.02 7.86
N LYS A 243 -29.86 37.38 6.73
CA LYS A 243 -30.58 37.60 5.49
C LYS A 243 -31.04 36.23 5.01
N GLU A 244 -32.27 35.87 5.40
CA GLU A 244 -32.99 34.72 4.86
C GLU A 244 -32.99 34.79 3.33
N GLU A 245 -32.09 34.04 2.67
CA GLU A 245 -32.22 33.75 1.25
C GLU A 245 -33.37 32.74 1.11
N GLY A 246 -34.56 33.31 0.89
CA GLY A 246 -35.77 32.58 0.56
C GLY A 246 -35.51 31.62 -0.60
N HIS A 247 -35.64 30.34 -0.30
CA HIS A 247 -35.70 29.26 -1.26
C HIS A 247 -36.93 29.49 -2.17
N GLY A 248 -36.67 30.00 -3.37
CA GLY A 248 -37.67 30.14 -4.42
C GLY A 248 -38.21 28.77 -4.80
N GLY A 249 -39.38 28.43 -4.28
CA GLY A 249 -40.21 27.34 -4.76
C GLY A 249 -40.60 27.61 -6.21
N GLY A 250 -39.89 26.99 -7.14
CA GLY A 250 -40.24 26.93 -8.54
C GLY A 250 -41.55 26.16 -8.70
N ALA A 251 -42.57 26.88 -9.14
CA ALA A 251 -43.80 26.33 -9.66
C ALA A 251 -43.53 25.59 -10.98
N GLU A 252 -44.00 24.36 -11.11
CA GLU A 252 -44.40 23.83 -12.42
C GLU A 252 -45.89 23.45 -12.37
N PRO A 253 -46.71 24.00 -13.27
CA PRO A 253 -48.03 23.47 -13.57
C PRO A 253 -47.86 22.40 -14.65
N HIS A 254 -48.44 21.22 -14.47
CA HIS A 254 -48.77 20.40 -15.63
C HIS A 254 -50.14 19.77 -15.51
N GLU A 255 -50.96 20.15 -16.50
CA GLU A 255 -52.25 19.65 -16.88
C GLU A 255 -52.27 18.14 -17.06
N GLY A 256 -53.42 17.54 -16.76
CA GLY A 256 -53.72 16.16 -17.11
C GLY A 256 -55.12 15.76 -16.65
N GLY A 257 -56.14 16.33 -17.28
CA GLY A 257 -57.47 15.71 -17.27
C GLY A 257 -57.44 14.42 -18.11
N ASN A 258 -58.23 13.41 -17.74
CA ASN A 258 -59.25 12.83 -18.63
C ASN A 258 -60.13 11.79 -17.90
N GLU A 259 -61.43 11.99 -18.03
CA GLU A 259 -62.54 11.03 -18.20
C GLU A 259 -62.63 9.72 -17.40
N GLY A 260 -63.81 9.51 -16.80
CA GLY A 260 -64.42 8.19 -16.68
C GLY A 260 -65.49 8.07 -15.59
N GLY A 261 -66.78 8.26 -15.96
CA GLY A 261 -67.94 7.82 -15.17
C GLY A 261 -69.04 8.86 -15.00
#